data_AF-A0A9E4BLI4-F1
#
_entry.id   AF-A0A9E4BLI4-F1
#
_cell.length_a   1.000
_cell.length_b   1.000
_cell.length_c   1.000
_cell.angle_alpha   90.00
_cell.angle_beta   90.00
_cell.angle_gamma   90.00
#
_symmetry.space_group_name_H-M   'P 1'
#
loop_
_entity.id
_entity.type
_entity.pdbx_description
1 polymer ?
#
loop_
_entity_poly.entity_id
_entity_poly.type
_entity_poly.pdbx_seq_one_letter_code
_entity_poly.pdbx_strand_id
1 'polypeptide(L)' 'NTGDGRGELSAQGFGVRRGWQSLTRTNGTELLVCSASGSRRGIPPSALASCFISSGLGQLAAMTLESDRLVCF' A
#
# COMPACT_ATOMS: atom_id res chain seq x y z
N ASN A 1 -24.07 -16.88 24.52
CA ASN A 1 -24.98 -15.83 24.04
C ASN A 1 -24.35 -14.49 24.37
N THR A 2 -23.70 -13.78 23.44
CA THR A 2 -24.15 -13.44 22.10
C THR A 2 -22.92 -13.23 21.22
N GLY A 3 -22.90 -13.86 20.04
CA GLY A 3 -21.74 -13.83 19.14
C GLY A 3 -21.53 -12.47 18.49
N ASP A 4 -20.25 -12.13 18.28
CA ASP A 4 -19.84 -11.26 17.20
C ASP A 4 -18.85 -12.02 16.31
N GLY A 5 -19.39 -12.76 15.34
CA GLY A 5 -18.66 -13.52 14.32
C GLY A 5 -17.88 -12.66 13.32
N ARG A 6 -17.65 -11.37 13.61
CA ARG A 6 -16.83 -10.47 12.77
C ARG A 6 -15.33 -10.75 12.87
N GLY A 7 -14.87 -11.48 13.88
CA GLY A 7 -13.46 -11.90 13.99
C GLY A 7 -13.07 -13.06 13.05
N GLU A 8 -14.04 -13.89 12.66
CA GLU A 8 -13.80 -15.17 12.00
C GLU A 8 -13.67 -15.07 10.47
N LEU A 9 -14.26 -14.05 9.83
CA LEU A 9 -14.10 -13.79 8.39
C LEU A 9 -12.69 -13.31 8.02
N SER A 10 -11.87 -12.90 9.00
CA SER A 10 -10.45 -12.58 8.78
C SER A 10 -9.55 -13.82 8.67
N ALA A 11 -10.08 -15.02 8.94
CA ALA A 11 -9.29 -16.24 9.11
C ALA A 11 -9.08 -17.07 7.82
N GLN A 12 -9.72 -16.74 6.69
CA GLN A 12 -9.53 -17.46 5.41
C GLN A 12 -9.36 -16.56 4.17
N GLY A 13 -9.20 -15.25 4.35
CA GLY A 13 -9.04 -14.28 3.25
C GLY A 13 -7.65 -13.65 3.20
N PHE A 14 -7.11 -13.42 2.00
CA PHE A 14 -5.85 -12.70 1.83
C PHE A 14 -5.99 -11.25 2.28
N GLY A 15 -5.38 -10.90 3.42
CA GLY A 15 -5.33 -9.52 3.90
C GLY A 15 -4.39 -8.69 3.04
N VAL A 16 -4.93 -7.91 2.09
CA VAL A 16 -4.15 -7.07 1.15
C VAL A 16 -3.11 -6.20 1.86
N ARG A 17 -3.45 -5.60 3.01
CA ARG A 17 -2.49 -4.83 3.82
C ARG A 17 -1.29 -5.67 4.30
N ARG A 18 -1.55 -6.90 4.77
CA ARG A 18 -0.48 -7.82 5.22
C ARG A 18 0.38 -8.26 4.03
N GLY A 19 -0.24 -8.49 2.87
CA GLY A 19 0.47 -8.79 1.62
C GLY A 19 1.49 -7.73 1.26
N TRP A 20 1.08 -6.45 1.21
CA TRP A 20 1.98 -5.33 0.93
C TRP A 20 3.10 -5.19 1.97
N GLN A 21 2.78 -5.32 3.26
CA GLN A 21 3.80 -5.29 4.33
C GLN A 21 4.83 -6.41 4.18
N SER A 22 4.39 -7.61 3.76
CA SER A 22 5.29 -8.73 3.49
C SER A 22 6.18 -8.46 2.27
N LEU A 23 5.63 -7.87 1.21
CA LEU A 23 6.39 -7.58 -0.01
C LEU A 23 7.58 -6.66 0.28
N THR A 24 7.38 -5.56 1.00
CA THR A 24 8.48 -4.69 1.44
C THR A 24 9.49 -5.43 2.31
N ARG A 25 9.02 -6.22 3.29
CA ARG A 25 9.91 -6.93 4.23
C ARG A 25 10.75 -8.01 3.55
N THR A 26 10.16 -8.78 2.66
CA THR A 26 10.80 -9.96 2.05
C THR A 26 11.65 -9.58 0.84
N ASN A 27 11.21 -8.60 0.04
CA ASN A 27 11.85 -8.27 -1.24
C ASN A 27 12.52 -6.90 -1.25
N GLY A 28 12.42 -6.11 -0.18
CA GLY A 28 12.92 -4.74 -0.16
C GLY A 28 12.16 -3.80 -1.11
N THR A 29 10.95 -4.19 -1.54
CA THR A 29 10.16 -3.39 -2.48
C THR A 29 9.71 -2.08 -1.86
N GLU A 30 10.04 -0.97 -2.52
CA GLU A 30 9.56 0.36 -2.16
C GLU A 30 8.09 0.55 -2.55
N LEU A 31 7.26 0.96 -1.58
CA LEU A 31 5.83 1.18 -1.77
C LEU A 31 5.51 2.66 -1.63
N LEU A 32 5.37 3.34 -2.77
CA LEU A 32 5.08 4.78 -2.83
C LEU A 32 3.57 5.05 -2.95
N VAL A 33 3.07 6.04 -2.22
CA VAL A 33 1.69 6.52 -2.30
C VAL A 33 1.68 7.97 -2.77
N CYS A 34 0.93 8.27 -3.83
CA CYS A 34 0.81 9.63 -4.34
C CYS A 34 0.14 10.57 -3.32
N SER A 35 0.89 11.56 -2.84
CA SER A 35 0.47 12.52 -1.81
C SER A 35 -0.76 13.32 -2.23
N ALA A 36 -0.80 13.80 -3.48
CA ALA A 36 -1.94 14.55 -4.01
C ALA A 36 -3.22 13.67 -4.07
N SER A 37 -3.07 12.40 -4.43
CA SER A 37 -4.17 11.43 -4.45
C SER A 37 -4.66 11.04 -3.06
N GLY A 38 -3.75 10.95 -2.09
CA GLY A 38 -4.08 10.71 -0.68
C GLY A 38 -4.84 11.89 -0.07
N SER A 39 -4.33 13.11 -0.28
CA SER A 39 -4.95 14.35 0.21
C SER A 39 -6.40 14.53 -0.27
N ARG A 40 -6.65 14.36 -1.59
CA ARG A 40 -8.02 14.42 -2.16
C ARG A 40 -8.98 13.37 -1.59
N ARG A 41 -8.46 12.27 -1.02
CA ARG A 41 -9.24 11.19 -0.41
C ARG A 41 -9.28 11.28 1.12
N GLY A 42 -8.70 12.32 1.72
CA GLY A 42 -8.63 12.46 3.18
C GLY A 42 -7.69 11.43 3.84
N ILE A 43 -6.68 10.94 3.12
CA ILE A 43 -5.69 10.00 3.64
C ILE A 43 -4.41 10.79 3.96
N PRO A 44 -4.21 11.23 5.23
CA PRO A 44 -2.99 11.90 5.62
C PRO A 44 -1.82 10.90 5.66
N PRO A 45 -0.56 11.35 5.48
CA PRO A 45 0.61 10.47 5.59
C PRO A 45 0.69 9.70 6.91
N SER A 46 0.20 10.27 8.01
CA SER A 46 0.13 9.62 9.33
C SER A 46 -0.82 8.43 9.41
N ALA A 47 -1.76 8.29 8.47
CA ALA A 47 -2.65 7.13 8.39
C ALA A 47 -2.05 5.95 7.60
N LEU A 48 -0.89 6.15 6.97
CA LEU A 48 -0.22 5.10 6.22
C LEU A 48 0.46 4.11 7.17
N ALA A 49 0.43 2.82 6.81
CA ALA A 49 1.28 1.84 7.49
C ALA A 49 2.76 2.18 7.22
N SER A 50 3.64 1.85 8.17
CA SER A 50 5.05 2.26 8.15
C SER A 50 5.86 1.79 6.92
N CYS A 51 5.37 0.83 6.14
CA CYS A 51 5.99 0.36 4.90
C CYS A 51 5.69 1.26 3.69
N PHE A 52 4.71 2.16 3.78
CA PHE A 52 4.34 3.06 2.68
C PHE A 52 4.98 4.43 2.86
N ILE A 53 5.46 4.99 1.76
CA ILE A 53 6.09 6.29 1.70
C ILE A 53 5.19 7.25 0.91
N SER A 54 4.75 8.33 1.52
CA SER A 54 4.02 9.39 0.81
C SER A 54 4.97 10.14 -0.12
N SER A 55 4.63 10.21 -1.41
CA SER A 55 5.51 10.75 -2.44
C SER A 55 4.77 11.54 -3.53
N GLY A 56 5.48 12.38 -4.28
CA GLY A 56 4.94 13.12 -5.42
C GLY A 56 4.87 12.29 -6.70
N LEU A 57 4.08 12.74 -7.69
CA LEU A 57 3.95 12.07 -9.00
C LEU A 57 5.29 11.95 -9.74
N GLY A 58 6.24 12.86 -9.51
CA GLY A 58 7.57 12.82 -10.11
C GLY A 58 8.35 11.54 -9.81
N GLN A 59 8.10 10.86 -8.68
CA GLN A 59 8.74 9.58 -8.41
C GLN A 59 8.23 8.47 -9.35
N LEU A 60 6.95 8.48 -9.73
CA LEU A 60 6.45 7.55 -10.76
C LEU A 60 7.13 7.81 -12.11
N ALA A 61 7.31 9.08 -12.48
CA ALA A 61 7.99 9.45 -13.71
C ALA A 61 9.46 9.00 -13.71
N ALA A 62 10.19 9.23 -12.60
CA ALA A 62 11.57 8.76 -12.44
C ALA A 62 11.66 7.23 -12.55
N MET A 63 10.81 6.49 -11.82
CA MET A 63 10.78 5.03 -11.90
C MET A 63 10.45 4.52 -13.31
N THR A 64 9.60 5.24 -14.04
CA THR A 64 9.25 4.88 -15.43
C THR A 64 10.42 5.11 -16.39
N LEU A 65 11.29 6.09 -16.12
CA LEU A 65 12.50 6.34 -16.90
C LEU A 65 13.61 5.32 -16.59
N GLU A 66 13.71 4.87 -15.34
CA GLU A 66 14.77 3.97 -14.87
C GLU A 66 14.43 2.49 -15.06
N SER A 67 13.15 2.13 -15.10
CA SER A 67 12.70 0.73 -15.22
C SER A 67 12.55 0.30 -16.67
N ASP A 68 12.91 -0.94 -16.97
CA ASP A 68 12.69 -1.53 -18.30
C ASP A 68 11.20 -1.68 -18.66
N ARG A 69 10.35 -1.87 -17.65
CA ARG A 69 8.93 -2.20 -17.81
C ARG A 69 8.10 -1.48 -16.76
N LEU A 70 6.94 -1.00 -17.20
CA LEU A 70 5.88 -0.50 -16.33
C LEU A 70 4.66 -1.42 -16.47
N VAL A 71 4.23 -2.02 -15.35
CA VAL A 71 3.02 -2.85 -15.29
C VAL A 71 1.94 -2.09 -14.53
N CYS A 72 0.82 -1.81 -15.20
CA CYS A 72 -0.34 -1.14 -14.61
C CYS A 72 -1.43 -2.17 -14.32
N PHE A 73 -2.03 -2.08 -13.13
CA PHE A 73 -3.13 -2.93 -12.66
C PHE A 73 -4.42 -2.12 -12.54
#